data_AF-A0A831U6F2-F1
#
_entry.id   AF-A0A831U6F2-F1
#
_cell.length_a   1.000
_cell.length_b   1.000
_cell.length_c   1.000
_cell.angle_alpha   90.00
_cell.angle_beta   90.00
_cell.angle_gamma   90.00
#
_symmetry.space_group_name_H-M   'P 1'
#
loop_
_entity.id
_entity.type
_entity.pdbx_description
1 polymer ?
#
loop_
_entity_poly.entity_id
_entity_poly.type
_entity_poly.pdbx_seq_one_letter_code
_entity_poly.pdbx_strand_id
1 'polypeptide(L)'
;ERVYPSWVRVKRLTYREALEVEALEPLEALAEAFRARRLAAGALEIHLPEVKVRVEGEEVRITPLPPYASRIWVREAMLLAGYAAAHLALREGLPFPFATQEAPSRRVEGEGLAAMWEQRKALRRAQLKAVPAPHKGLGLPLYAQVTSPLRRYLDLVAHQQLRAWLKGERPLSQAEVLERVGAAEAVADLVREAERRSKLHWTLLYLMEEGYEGPGVLVERRGGQGVFLLPELGLSAQVALSQALPLNAEVRLRFLEADLPGLEARFALV
;
A
#
# COMPACT_ATOMS: atom_id res chain seq x y z
N GLU A 1 22.33 -12.83 -7.73
CA GLU A 1 21.17 -12.28 -8.49
C GLU A 1 21.46 -12.30 -9.99
N ARG A 2 20.49 -12.72 -10.81
CA ARG A 2 20.53 -12.71 -12.28
C ARG A 2 19.29 -11.99 -12.81
N VAL A 3 19.43 -11.22 -13.89
CA VAL A 3 18.33 -10.59 -14.62
C VAL A 3 18.53 -10.89 -16.10
N TYR A 4 17.47 -11.24 -16.82
CA TYR A 4 17.53 -11.50 -18.26
C TYR A 4 16.15 -11.27 -18.90
N PRO A 5 16.08 -10.86 -20.18
CA PRO A 5 14.85 -10.87 -20.93
C PRO A 5 14.34 -12.31 -21.09
N SER A 6 13.03 -12.50 -20.99
CA SER A 6 12.41 -13.82 -21.18
C SER A 6 11.06 -13.70 -21.86
N TRP A 7 10.63 -14.79 -22.48
CA TRP A 7 9.28 -14.99 -22.96
C TRP A 7 8.58 -15.95 -22.02
N VAL A 8 7.41 -15.56 -21.53
CA VAL A 8 6.63 -16.36 -20.57
C VAL A 8 5.19 -16.47 -21.05
N ARG A 9 4.57 -17.63 -20.81
CA ARG A 9 3.12 -17.81 -20.97
C ARG A 9 2.45 -17.61 -19.61
N VAL A 10 1.74 -16.50 -19.45
CA VAL A 10 1.11 -16.14 -18.18
C VAL A 10 -0.34 -16.63 -18.13
N LYS A 11 -0.73 -17.30 -17.05
CA LYS A 11 -2.13 -17.56 -16.69
C LYS A 11 -2.59 -16.48 -15.71
N ARG A 12 -3.75 -15.88 -15.96
CA ARG A 12 -4.35 -14.89 -15.05
C ARG A 12 -5.21 -15.61 -14.02
N LEU A 13 -5.06 -15.24 -12.76
CA LEU A 13 -5.85 -15.72 -11.63
C LEU A 13 -6.21 -14.52 -10.76
N THR A 14 -7.36 -14.59 -10.11
CA THR A 14 -7.68 -13.79 -8.94
C THR A 14 -6.93 -14.31 -7.72
N TYR A 15 -6.81 -13.48 -6.68
CA TYR A 15 -6.20 -13.93 -5.42
C TYR A 15 -6.96 -15.11 -4.80
N ARG A 16 -8.28 -15.18 -4.97
CA ARG A 16 -9.08 -16.30 -4.47
C ARG A 16 -8.73 -17.59 -5.23
N GLU A 17 -8.76 -17.56 -6.55
CA GLU A 17 -8.43 -18.74 -7.38
C GLU A 17 -6.99 -19.23 -7.15
N ALA A 18 -6.05 -18.32 -6.85
CA ALA A 18 -4.66 -18.69 -6.57
C ALA A 18 -4.51 -19.61 -5.33
N LEU A 19 -5.46 -19.61 -4.41
CA LEU A 19 -5.45 -20.51 -3.24
C LEU A 19 -5.72 -21.97 -3.61
N GLU A 20 -6.30 -22.22 -4.79
CA GLU A 20 -6.69 -23.56 -5.25
C GLU A 20 -5.69 -24.16 -6.24
N VAL A 21 -4.55 -23.49 -6.46
CA VAL A 21 -3.53 -23.91 -7.44
C VAL A 21 -2.30 -24.48 -6.72
N GLU A 22 -2.25 -25.80 -6.62
CA GLU A 22 -1.14 -26.58 -5.99
C GLU A 22 0.24 -26.21 -6.56
N ALA A 23 0.33 -25.91 -7.86
CA ALA A 23 1.58 -25.47 -8.49
C ALA A 23 2.16 -24.15 -7.92
N LEU A 24 1.42 -23.43 -7.06
CA LEU A 24 1.87 -22.22 -6.37
C LEU A 24 2.44 -22.49 -4.96
N GLU A 25 2.42 -23.71 -4.46
CA GLU A 25 3.02 -24.06 -3.15
C GLU A 25 4.49 -23.59 -2.99
N PRO A 26 5.37 -23.71 -4.01
CA PRO A 26 6.73 -23.18 -3.89
C PRO A 26 6.78 -21.65 -3.71
N LEU A 27 5.81 -20.92 -4.29
CA LEU A 27 5.70 -19.47 -4.14
C LEU A 27 5.25 -19.10 -2.72
N GLU A 28 4.30 -19.86 -2.17
CA GLU A 28 3.88 -19.73 -0.77
C GLU A 28 5.06 -19.92 0.18
N ALA A 29 5.77 -21.05 0.08
CA ALA A 29 6.91 -21.35 0.94
C ALA A 29 8.01 -20.27 0.86
N LEU A 30 8.30 -19.78 -0.35
CA LEU A 30 9.24 -18.68 -0.56
C LEU A 30 8.76 -17.38 0.10
N ALA A 31 7.49 -17.03 -0.07
CA ALA A 31 6.90 -15.83 0.50
C ALA A 31 6.90 -15.86 2.02
N GLU A 32 6.55 -16.98 2.63
CA GLU A 32 6.56 -17.15 4.09
C GLU A 32 7.97 -17.04 4.67
N ALA A 33 8.95 -17.71 4.06
CA ALA A 33 10.34 -17.63 4.48
C ALA A 33 10.89 -16.19 4.38
N PHE A 34 10.59 -15.49 3.27
CA PHE A 34 11.02 -14.11 3.09
C PHE A 34 10.33 -13.16 4.06
N ARG A 35 9.01 -13.32 4.27
CA ARG A 35 8.24 -12.55 5.26
C ARG A 35 8.80 -12.73 6.66
N ALA A 36 9.04 -13.96 7.09
CA ALA A 36 9.60 -14.27 8.41
C ALA A 36 10.96 -13.57 8.61
N ARG A 37 11.83 -13.61 7.60
CA ARG A 37 13.11 -12.87 7.62
C ARG A 37 12.92 -11.36 7.75
N ARG A 38 11.99 -10.75 7.00
CA ARG A 38 11.73 -9.30 7.09
C ARG A 38 11.18 -8.91 8.46
N LEU A 39 10.25 -9.70 9.00
CA LEU A 39 9.68 -9.48 10.34
C LEU A 39 10.75 -9.61 11.42
N ALA A 40 11.62 -10.62 11.36
CA ALA A 40 12.77 -10.75 12.24
C ALA A 40 13.75 -9.56 12.14
N ALA A 41 13.86 -8.94 10.96
CA ALA A 41 14.61 -7.70 10.73
C ALA A 41 13.83 -6.42 11.14
N GLY A 42 12.69 -6.56 11.80
CA GLY A 42 11.90 -5.46 12.36
C GLY A 42 10.94 -4.79 11.38
N ALA A 43 10.59 -5.45 10.27
CA ALA A 43 9.53 -4.97 9.38
C ALA A 43 8.20 -4.74 10.13
N LEU A 44 7.39 -3.84 9.59
CA LEU A 44 6.07 -3.55 10.12
C LEU A 44 5.02 -4.02 9.12
N GLU A 45 3.96 -4.63 9.63
CA GLU A 45 2.80 -5.02 8.83
C GLU A 45 1.59 -4.20 9.26
N ILE A 46 1.00 -3.50 8.30
CA ILE A 46 -0.16 -2.65 8.49
C ILE A 46 -1.26 -3.16 7.56
N HIS A 47 -2.26 -3.78 8.16
CA HIS A 47 -3.39 -4.39 7.47
C HIS A 47 -4.68 -3.65 7.83
N LEU A 48 -4.80 -2.44 7.32
CA LEU A 48 -6.05 -1.69 7.43
C LEU A 48 -7.01 -2.13 6.32
N PRO A 49 -8.34 -2.10 6.55
CA PRO A 49 -9.31 -2.43 5.53
C PRO A 49 -9.13 -1.60 4.26
N GLU A 50 -9.17 -2.26 3.11
CA GLU A 50 -9.11 -1.65 1.80
C GLU A 50 -10.35 -2.02 1.00
N VAL A 51 -10.85 -1.08 0.21
CA VAL A 51 -11.94 -1.34 -0.74
C VAL A 51 -11.50 -0.97 -2.15
N LYS A 52 -12.18 -1.59 -3.11
CA LYS A 52 -12.13 -1.22 -4.52
C LYS A 52 -13.38 -0.44 -4.87
N VAL A 53 -13.20 0.82 -5.26
CA VAL A 53 -14.26 1.65 -5.82
C VAL A 53 -14.20 1.54 -7.34
N ARG A 54 -15.31 1.18 -7.98
CA ARG A 54 -15.49 1.14 -9.43
C ARG A 54 -16.74 1.89 -9.83
N VAL A 55 -16.67 2.50 -11.01
CA VAL A 55 -17.80 3.15 -11.66
C VAL A 55 -17.95 2.48 -13.02
N GLU A 56 -19.10 1.85 -13.24
CA GLU A 56 -19.42 1.13 -14.48
C GLU A 56 -20.73 1.71 -15.03
N GLY A 57 -20.62 2.68 -15.94
CA GLY A 57 -21.77 3.50 -16.35
C GLY A 57 -22.18 4.45 -15.22
N GLU A 58 -23.43 4.34 -14.78
CA GLU A 58 -23.98 5.11 -13.65
C GLU A 58 -23.83 4.36 -12.31
N GLU A 59 -23.49 3.07 -12.33
CA GLU A 59 -23.41 2.24 -11.13
C GLU A 59 -22.05 2.43 -10.42
N VAL A 60 -22.10 2.79 -9.14
CA VAL A 60 -20.93 2.80 -8.26
C VAL A 60 -20.89 1.51 -7.45
N ARG A 61 -19.80 0.74 -7.55
CA ARG A 61 -19.56 -0.46 -6.76
C ARG A 61 -18.39 -0.27 -5.80
N ILE A 62 -18.64 -0.52 -4.52
CA ILE A 62 -17.62 -0.58 -3.47
C ILE A 62 -17.48 -2.04 -3.04
N THR A 63 -16.29 -2.61 -3.22
CA THR A 63 -16.03 -4.01 -2.87
C THR A 63 -14.86 -4.09 -1.88
N PRO A 64 -15.08 -4.59 -0.65
CA PRO A 64 -14.00 -4.88 0.28
C PRO A 64 -13.00 -5.85 -0.33
N LEU A 65 -11.70 -5.62 -0.08
CA LEU A 65 -10.63 -6.51 -0.54
C LEU A 65 -10.33 -7.54 0.55
N PRO A 66 -10.71 -8.82 0.36
CA PRO A 66 -10.47 -9.83 1.39
C PRO A 66 -8.97 -10.06 1.61
N PRO A 67 -8.54 -10.40 2.83
CA PRO A 67 -7.15 -10.60 3.19
C PRO A 67 -6.66 -12.01 2.80
N TYR A 68 -6.84 -12.43 1.53
CA TYR A 68 -6.39 -13.75 1.07
C TYR A 68 -4.88 -13.94 1.27
N ALA A 69 -4.46 -15.14 1.72
CA ALA A 69 -3.06 -15.50 1.91
C ALA A 69 -2.23 -15.29 0.63
N SER A 70 -2.80 -15.61 -0.54
CA SER A 70 -2.18 -15.36 -1.85
C SER A 70 -1.82 -13.89 -2.13
N ARG A 71 -2.50 -12.91 -1.51
CA ARG A 71 -2.08 -11.49 -1.58
C ARG A 71 -0.73 -11.28 -0.89
N ILE A 72 -0.49 -11.98 0.21
CA ILE A 72 0.79 -11.98 0.92
C ILE A 72 1.84 -12.62 0.02
N TRP A 73 1.54 -13.78 -0.59
CA TRP A 73 2.50 -14.46 -1.47
C TRP A 73 2.98 -13.56 -2.61
N VAL A 74 2.05 -12.92 -3.33
CA VAL A 74 2.38 -11.98 -4.41
C VAL A 74 3.15 -10.78 -3.88
N ARG A 75 2.75 -10.19 -2.74
CA ARG A 75 3.45 -9.05 -2.14
C ARG A 75 4.90 -9.41 -1.83
N GLU A 76 5.16 -10.52 -1.16
CA GLU A 76 6.51 -10.91 -0.77
C GLU A 76 7.37 -11.27 -1.98
N ALA A 77 6.81 -11.90 -3.01
CA ALA A 77 7.51 -12.12 -4.27
C ALA A 77 7.90 -10.81 -4.97
N MET A 78 7.01 -9.80 -4.95
CA MET A 78 7.34 -8.47 -5.46
C MET A 78 8.43 -7.76 -4.65
N LEU A 79 8.36 -7.85 -3.33
CA LEU A 79 9.38 -7.29 -2.44
C LEU A 79 10.74 -7.98 -2.67
N LEU A 80 10.75 -9.30 -2.84
CA LEU A 80 11.95 -10.07 -3.13
C LEU A 80 12.56 -9.71 -4.48
N ALA A 81 11.74 -9.52 -5.51
CA ALA A 81 12.21 -9.05 -6.82
C ALA A 81 12.86 -7.66 -6.73
N GLY A 82 12.24 -6.74 -5.99
CA GLY A 82 12.80 -5.41 -5.73
C GLY A 82 14.07 -5.43 -4.90
N TYR A 83 14.14 -6.31 -3.90
CA TYR A 83 15.33 -6.56 -3.08
C TYR A 83 16.48 -7.07 -3.95
N ALA A 84 16.24 -8.09 -4.79
CA ALA A 84 17.24 -8.65 -5.69
C ALA A 84 17.72 -7.65 -6.75
N ALA A 85 16.82 -6.86 -7.33
CA ALA A 85 17.19 -5.83 -8.30
C ALA A 85 18.05 -4.73 -7.67
N ALA A 86 17.72 -4.30 -6.44
CA ALA A 86 18.52 -3.30 -5.74
C ALA A 86 19.91 -3.84 -5.37
N HIS A 87 19.99 -5.11 -4.92
CA HIS A 87 21.27 -5.77 -4.66
C HIS A 87 22.14 -5.89 -5.92
N LEU A 88 21.55 -6.25 -7.06
CA LEU A 88 22.24 -6.27 -8.34
C LEU A 88 22.76 -4.88 -8.71
N ALA A 89 21.92 -3.85 -8.63
CA ALA A 89 22.32 -2.49 -8.95
C ALA A 89 23.49 -2.02 -8.08
N LEU A 90 23.47 -2.32 -6.78
CA LEU A 90 24.56 -1.99 -5.87
C LEU A 90 25.86 -2.73 -6.24
N ARG A 91 25.77 -4.04 -6.50
CA ARG A 91 26.92 -4.89 -6.84
C ARG A 91 27.61 -4.43 -8.12
N GLU A 92 26.84 -4.03 -9.12
CA GLU A 92 27.32 -3.62 -10.45
C GLU A 92 27.58 -2.10 -10.54
N GLY A 93 27.37 -1.34 -9.46
CA GLY A 93 27.59 0.11 -9.43
C GLY A 93 26.61 0.90 -10.30
N LEU A 94 25.40 0.39 -10.53
CA LEU A 94 24.37 1.05 -11.35
C LEU A 94 23.66 2.16 -10.56
N PRO A 95 23.57 3.38 -11.10
CA PRO A 95 22.64 4.38 -10.61
C PRO A 95 21.21 3.85 -10.62
N PHE A 96 20.48 3.95 -9.51
CA PHE A 96 19.17 3.29 -9.37
C PHE A 96 18.22 4.09 -8.50
N PRO A 97 16.88 4.05 -8.75
CA PRO A 97 15.90 4.69 -7.89
C PRO A 97 15.60 3.81 -6.67
N PHE A 98 16.45 3.91 -5.63
CA PHE A 98 16.27 3.18 -4.38
C PHE A 98 15.07 3.72 -3.58
N ALA A 99 14.25 2.81 -3.05
CA ALA A 99 13.17 3.14 -2.13
C ALA A 99 13.68 3.02 -0.69
N THR A 100 13.70 4.14 0.02
CA THR A 100 14.27 4.26 1.36
C THR A 100 13.21 4.73 2.34
N GLN A 101 13.33 4.32 3.60
CA GLN A 101 12.41 4.76 4.64
C GLN A 101 13.12 4.71 5.99
N GLU A 102 13.14 5.85 6.68
CA GLU A 102 13.64 5.94 8.04
C GLU A 102 12.79 5.11 9.02
N ALA A 103 13.36 4.87 10.21
CA ALA A 103 12.63 4.21 11.28
C ALA A 103 11.38 5.03 11.66
N PRO A 104 10.28 4.37 12.06
CA PRO A 104 9.14 5.08 12.60
C PRO A 104 9.56 5.92 13.81
N SER A 105 8.83 7.01 14.08
CA SER A 105 9.10 7.86 15.25
C SER A 105 8.92 7.12 16.57
N ARG A 106 8.06 6.09 16.58
CA ARG A 106 7.86 5.14 17.68
C ARG A 106 7.32 3.82 17.14
N ARG A 107 7.57 2.74 17.87
CA ARG A 107 6.82 1.49 17.70
C ARG A 107 5.59 1.52 18.60
N VAL A 108 4.47 1.07 18.06
CA VAL A 108 3.21 0.96 18.81
C VAL A 108 3.05 -0.47 19.25
N GLU A 109 2.85 -0.67 20.55
CA GLU A 109 2.50 -1.97 21.12
C GLU A 109 0.98 -2.19 21.08
N GLY A 110 0.57 -3.45 21.00
CA GLY A 110 -0.84 -3.86 20.98
C GLY A 110 -1.28 -4.46 19.64
N GLU A 111 -2.54 -4.87 19.62
CA GLU A 111 -3.15 -5.62 18.51
C GLU A 111 -4.38 -4.90 17.95
N GLY A 112 -4.85 -5.39 16.80
CA GLY A 112 -6.05 -4.89 16.15
C GLY A 112 -5.85 -3.59 15.35
N LEU A 113 -6.96 -3.06 14.86
CA LEU A 113 -6.97 -1.93 13.94
C LEU A 113 -6.50 -0.62 14.59
N ALA A 114 -6.76 -0.42 15.88
CA ALA A 114 -6.30 0.76 16.61
C ALA A 114 -4.78 0.85 16.67
N ALA A 115 -4.11 -0.28 16.98
CA ALA A 115 -2.65 -0.35 17.01
C ALA A 115 -2.06 -0.13 15.61
N MET A 116 -2.63 -0.75 14.56
CA MET A 116 -2.20 -0.54 13.18
C MET A 116 -2.43 0.90 12.68
N TRP A 117 -3.55 1.52 13.06
CA TRP A 117 -3.88 2.90 12.75
C TRP A 117 -2.85 3.86 13.35
N GLU A 118 -2.51 3.66 14.62
CA GLU A 118 -1.53 4.47 15.32
C GLU A 118 -0.10 4.19 14.81
N GLN A 119 0.24 2.92 14.53
CA GLN A 119 1.52 2.57 13.92
C GLN A 119 1.71 3.22 12.55
N ARG A 120 0.64 3.32 11.73
CA ARG A 120 0.66 4.02 10.43
C ARG A 120 1.02 5.49 10.60
N LYS A 121 0.47 6.17 11.60
CA LYS A 121 0.78 7.60 11.88
C LYS A 121 2.23 7.81 12.32
N ALA A 122 2.83 6.81 12.97
CA ALA A 122 4.24 6.86 13.40
C ALA A 122 5.25 6.57 12.28
N LEU A 123 4.81 6.08 11.10
CA LEU A 123 5.70 5.83 9.97
C LEU A 123 6.24 7.13 9.37
N ARG A 124 7.54 7.14 9.06
CA ARG A 124 8.14 8.17 8.19
C ARG A 124 7.76 7.92 6.74
N ARG A 125 7.63 8.97 5.95
CA ARG A 125 7.37 8.87 4.51
C ARG A 125 8.51 8.11 3.83
N ALA A 126 8.18 7.15 2.97
CA ALA A 126 9.16 6.53 2.10
C ALA A 126 9.60 7.53 1.02
N GLN A 127 10.90 7.58 0.75
CA GLN A 127 11.55 8.50 -0.18
C GLN A 127 12.27 7.71 -1.26
N LEU A 128 12.21 8.19 -2.49
CA LEU A 128 13.00 7.63 -3.58
C LEU A 128 14.32 8.41 -3.64
N LYS A 129 15.44 7.69 -3.65
CA LYS A 129 16.78 8.28 -3.61
C LYS A 129 17.69 7.59 -4.63
N ALA A 130 18.63 8.34 -5.17
CA ALA A 130 19.69 7.79 -6.02
C ALA A 130 20.77 7.03 -5.21
N VAL A 131 20.78 7.20 -3.88
CA VAL A 131 21.75 6.57 -2.97
C VAL A 131 21.04 5.46 -2.18
N PRO A 132 21.64 4.26 -2.08
CA PRO A 132 21.08 3.15 -1.33
C PRO A 132 20.98 3.49 0.16
N ALA A 133 19.84 3.18 0.78
CA ALA A 133 19.67 3.23 2.23
C ALA A 133 18.59 2.22 2.67
N PRO A 134 18.55 1.88 3.98
CA PRO A 134 17.55 0.95 4.49
C PRO A 134 16.11 1.42 4.29
N HIS A 135 15.22 0.46 4.13
CA HIS A 135 13.78 0.65 4.20
C HIS A 135 13.24 0.02 5.49
N LYS A 136 13.23 0.80 6.58
CA LYS A 136 12.97 0.29 7.93
C LYS A 136 11.58 -0.31 8.09
N GLY A 137 10.54 0.27 7.49
CA GLY A 137 9.19 -0.31 7.54
C GLY A 137 9.08 -1.67 6.81
N LEU A 138 9.97 -1.95 5.86
CA LEU A 138 10.01 -3.24 5.15
C LEU A 138 11.00 -4.23 5.77
N GLY A 139 11.80 -3.83 6.77
CA GLY A 139 12.86 -4.70 7.31
C GLY A 139 13.91 -5.08 6.27
N LEU A 140 14.14 -4.22 5.27
CA LEU A 140 15.11 -4.47 4.20
C LEU A 140 16.29 -3.49 4.30
N PRO A 141 17.55 -3.97 4.23
CA PRO A 141 18.73 -3.10 4.25
C PRO A 141 18.87 -2.27 2.97
N LEU A 142 18.22 -2.70 1.90
CA LEU A 142 18.25 -2.10 0.58
C LEU A 142 16.97 -2.49 -0.17
N TYR A 143 16.36 -1.59 -0.94
CA TYR A 143 15.17 -1.92 -1.72
C TYR A 143 14.98 -0.97 -2.89
N ALA A 144 14.39 -1.47 -3.98
CA ALA A 144 13.97 -0.67 -5.12
C ALA A 144 12.69 -1.26 -5.72
N GLN A 145 11.86 -0.41 -6.32
CA GLN A 145 10.59 -0.83 -6.94
C GLN A 145 10.83 -1.17 -8.42
N VAL A 146 10.50 -2.40 -8.84
CA VAL A 146 10.79 -2.89 -10.21
C VAL A 146 9.67 -3.74 -10.82
N THR A 147 8.51 -3.80 -10.19
CA THR A 147 7.46 -4.77 -10.51
C THR A 147 6.19 -4.13 -11.08
N SER A 148 6.19 -2.83 -11.32
CA SER A 148 5.04 -2.08 -11.86
C SER A 148 5.43 -1.00 -12.88
N PRO A 149 6.29 -1.29 -13.89
CA PRO A 149 6.77 -0.29 -14.86
C PRO A 149 5.67 0.31 -15.74
N LEU A 150 4.53 -0.37 -15.89
CA LEU A 150 3.39 0.13 -16.67
C LEU A 150 2.60 1.25 -15.96
N ARG A 151 2.74 1.40 -14.64
CA ARG A 151 1.94 2.33 -13.83
C ARG A 151 2.76 3.19 -12.87
N ARG A 152 4.05 2.90 -12.70
CA ARG A 152 4.99 3.69 -11.89
C ARG A 152 6.21 4.03 -12.73
N TYR A 153 6.40 5.32 -12.95
CA TYR A 153 7.50 5.81 -13.78
C TYR A 153 8.88 5.39 -13.27
N LEU A 154 9.09 5.35 -11.95
CA LEU A 154 10.39 4.98 -11.40
C LEU A 154 10.69 3.47 -11.47
N ASP A 155 9.67 2.60 -11.55
CA ASP A 155 9.87 1.21 -11.93
C ASP A 155 10.32 1.10 -13.40
N LEU A 156 9.80 1.96 -14.29
CA LEU A 156 10.27 2.04 -15.67
C LEU A 156 11.72 2.52 -15.76
N VAL A 157 12.10 3.54 -14.98
CA VAL A 157 13.50 4.00 -14.90
C VAL A 157 14.43 2.89 -14.41
N ALA A 158 14.01 2.14 -13.39
CA ALA A 158 14.75 0.97 -12.93
C ALA A 158 14.91 -0.09 -14.03
N HIS A 159 13.85 -0.36 -14.83
CA HIS A 159 13.93 -1.24 -15.99
C HIS A 159 14.89 -0.72 -17.06
N GLN A 160 14.90 0.58 -17.33
CA GLN A 160 15.83 1.20 -18.29
C GLN A 160 17.30 1.00 -17.87
N GLN A 161 17.60 1.18 -16.58
CA GLN A 161 18.95 0.93 -16.03
C GLN A 161 19.37 -0.54 -16.20
N LEU A 162 18.51 -1.48 -15.78
CA LEU A 162 18.80 -2.91 -15.90
C LEU A 162 19.00 -3.33 -17.37
N ARG A 163 18.18 -2.81 -18.28
CA ARG A 163 18.30 -3.13 -19.70
C ARG A 163 19.52 -2.52 -20.37
N ALA A 164 19.90 -1.29 -20.03
CA ALA A 164 21.12 -0.67 -20.53
C ALA A 164 22.35 -1.49 -20.11
N TRP A 165 22.43 -1.84 -18.82
CA TRP A 165 23.48 -2.70 -18.28
C TRP A 165 23.55 -4.06 -19.00
N LEU A 166 22.40 -4.74 -19.17
CA LEU A 166 22.35 -6.04 -19.86
C LEU A 166 22.87 -6.02 -21.30
N LYS A 167 22.75 -4.88 -21.98
CA LYS A 167 23.20 -4.71 -23.36
C LYS A 167 24.62 -4.15 -23.47
N GLY A 168 25.25 -3.76 -22.36
CA GLY A 168 26.49 -2.97 -22.39
C GLY A 168 26.30 -1.55 -22.94
N GLU A 169 25.07 -1.04 -22.96
CA GLU A 169 24.77 0.36 -23.29
C GLU A 169 25.05 1.23 -22.05
N ARG A 170 25.33 2.53 -22.25
CA ARG A 170 25.52 3.48 -21.15
C ARG A 170 24.23 3.61 -20.33
N PRO A 171 24.20 3.25 -19.03
CA PRO A 171 23.09 3.59 -18.15
C PRO A 171 23.07 5.09 -17.88
N LEU A 172 21.90 5.62 -17.51
CA LEU A 172 21.79 6.98 -16.96
C LEU A 172 22.77 7.16 -15.79
N SER A 173 23.38 8.33 -15.70
CA SER A 173 24.20 8.74 -14.57
C SER A 173 23.36 8.95 -13.30
N GLN A 174 24.04 9.06 -12.16
CA GLN A 174 23.38 9.37 -10.89
C GLN A 174 22.59 10.68 -10.91
N ALA A 175 23.13 11.71 -11.59
CA ALA A 175 22.44 13.00 -11.76
C ALA A 175 21.16 12.86 -12.60
N GLU A 176 21.23 12.11 -13.70
CA GLU A 176 20.09 11.84 -14.58
C GLU A 176 18.99 10.99 -13.90
N VAL A 177 19.37 10.06 -13.01
CA VAL A 177 18.40 9.31 -12.19
C VAL A 177 17.77 10.24 -11.13
N LEU A 178 18.58 11.06 -10.46
CA LEU A 178 18.08 12.01 -9.45
C LEU A 178 17.09 13.02 -10.05
N GLU A 179 17.37 13.54 -11.24
CA GLU A 179 16.46 14.43 -11.97
C GLU A 179 15.10 13.77 -12.21
N ARG A 180 15.09 12.51 -12.68
CA ARG A 180 13.86 11.74 -12.91
C ARG A 180 13.10 11.44 -11.61
N VAL A 181 13.82 11.17 -10.52
CA VAL A 181 13.22 11.00 -9.19
C VAL A 181 12.55 12.30 -8.76
N GLY A 182 13.24 13.44 -8.89
CA GLY A 182 12.68 14.76 -8.56
C GLY A 182 11.42 15.09 -9.37
N ALA A 183 11.45 14.85 -10.68
CA ALA A 183 10.29 15.06 -11.55
C ALA A 183 9.09 14.18 -11.15
N ALA A 184 9.34 12.92 -10.79
CA ALA A 184 8.29 12.01 -10.34
C ALA A 184 7.72 12.41 -8.97
N GLU A 185 8.58 12.81 -8.02
CA GLU A 185 8.15 13.24 -6.69
C GLU A 185 7.35 14.55 -6.72
N ALA A 186 7.70 15.48 -7.62
CA ALA A 186 7.01 16.76 -7.77
C ALA A 186 5.51 16.63 -8.08
N VAL A 187 5.10 15.56 -8.78
CA VAL A 187 3.70 15.32 -9.15
C VAL A 187 3.03 14.22 -8.33
N ALA A 188 3.80 13.45 -7.56
CA ALA A 188 3.30 12.26 -6.86
C ALA A 188 2.18 12.59 -5.85
N ASP A 189 2.29 13.68 -5.12
CA ASP A 189 1.30 14.05 -4.11
C ASP A 189 0.00 14.57 -4.74
N LEU A 190 0.11 15.33 -5.85
CA LEU A 190 -1.04 15.77 -6.65
C LEU A 190 -1.83 14.57 -7.19
N VAL A 191 -1.15 13.59 -7.79
CA VAL A 191 -1.79 12.40 -8.36
C VAL A 191 -2.48 11.57 -7.27
N ARG A 192 -1.81 11.37 -6.12
CA ARG A 192 -2.41 10.64 -4.99
C ARG A 192 -3.62 11.37 -4.40
N GLU A 193 -3.56 12.69 -4.31
CA GLU A 193 -4.67 13.50 -3.82
C GLU A 193 -5.86 13.44 -4.78
N ALA A 194 -5.62 13.58 -6.08
CA ALA A 194 -6.66 13.44 -7.10
C ALA A 194 -7.33 12.05 -7.04
N GLU A 195 -6.54 10.98 -6.89
CA GLU A 195 -7.06 9.62 -6.73
C GLU A 195 -7.91 9.47 -5.46
N ARG A 196 -7.42 9.96 -4.31
CA ARG A 196 -8.15 9.91 -3.02
C ARG A 196 -9.47 10.66 -3.10
N ARG A 197 -9.45 11.90 -3.60
CA ARG A 197 -10.64 12.75 -3.73
C ARG A 197 -11.66 12.15 -4.69
N SER A 198 -11.21 11.58 -5.81
CA SER A 198 -12.09 10.90 -6.76
C SER A 198 -12.75 9.67 -6.13
N LYS A 199 -11.98 8.83 -5.42
CA LYS A 199 -12.53 7.67 -4.69
C LYS A 199 -13.54 8.09 -3.63
N LEU A 200 -13.24 9.14 -2.87
CA LEU A 200 -14.16 9.67 -1.86
C LEU A 200 -15.43 10.21 -2.50
N HIS A 201 -15.34 11.03 -3.55
CA HIS A 201 -16.49 11.54 -4.30
C HIS A 201 -17.46 10.43 -4.71
N TRP A 202 -16.96 9.38 -5.37
CA TRP A 202 -17.81 8.25 -5.78
C TRP A 202 -18.35 7.46 -4.59
N THR A 203 -17.57 7.32 -3.51
CA THR A 203 -18.05 6.70 -2.27
C THR A 203 -19.18 7.50 -1.63
N LEU A 204 -19.11 8.84 -1.66
CA LEU A 204 -20.18 9.70 -1.14
C LEU A 204 -21.46 9.58 -1.98
N LEU A 205 -21.35 9.55 -3.31
CA LEU A 205 -22.50 9.32 -4.18
C LEU A 205 -23.17 7.98 -3.88
N TYR A 206 -22.38 6.92 -3.76
CA TYR A 206 -22.88 5.60 -3.34
C TYR A 206 -23.62 5.68 -1.99
N LEU A 207 -23.06 6.36 -0.99
CA LEU A 207 -23.70 6.52 0.32
C LEU A 207 -24.99 7.35 0.26
N MET A 208 -25.06 8.36 -0.59
CA MET A 208 -26.25 9.20 -0.75
C MET A 208 -27.41 8.46 -1.41
N GLU A 209 -27.10 7.50 -2.29
CA GLU A 209 -28.09 6.68 -3.00
C GLU A 209 -28.53 5.47 -2.17
N GLU A 210 -27.58 4.69 -1.66
CA GLU A 210 -27.82 3.40 -1.00
C GLU A 210 -27.93 3.50 0.53
N GLY A 211 -27.47 4.62 1.11
CA GLY A 211 -27.26 4.73 2.55
C GLY A 211 -26.13 3.82 3.05
N TYR A 212 -26.01 3.73 4.38
CA TYR A 212 -25.13 2.76 5.02
C TYR A 212 -25.54 2.58 6.48
N GLU A 213 -25.63 1.32 6.92
CA GLU A 213 -25.63 0.96 8.33
C GLU A 213 -24.81 -0.32 8.52
N GLY A 214 -23.58 -0.18 8.98
CA GLY A 214 -22.63 -1.28 9.02
C GLY A 214 -21.62 -1.16 10.15
N PRO A 215 -20.66 -2.09 10.22
CA PRO A 215 -19.67 -2.11 11.28
C PRO A 215 -18.72 -0.90 11.18
N GLY A 216 -18.26 -0.44 12.33
CA GLY A 216 -17.07 0.37 12.43
C GLY A 216 -16.31 0.12 13.72
N VAL A 217 -15.00 0.32 13.64
CA VAL A 217 -14.05 -0.05 14.68
C VAL A 217 -13.38 1.21 15.21
N LEU A 218 -13.53 1.47 16.52
CA LEU A 218 -12.93 2.62 17.16
C LEU A 218 -11.41 2.51 17.18
N VAL A 219 -10.71 3.36 16.42
CA VAL A 219 -9.23 3.30 16.30
C VAL A 219 -8.51 4.43 17.00
N GLU A 220 -9.20 5.52 17.34
CA GLU A 220 -8.61 6.67 18.01
C GLU A 220 -9.69 7.43 18.78
N ARG A 221 -9.34 7.96 19.96
CA ARG A 221 -10.22 8.85 20.75
C ARG A 221 -9.67 10.27 20.72
N ARG A 222 -10.55 11.26 20.56
CA ARG A 222 -10.23 12.69 20.53
C ARG A 222 -11.24 13.44 21.39
N GLY A 223 -10.96 13.54 22.69
CA GLY A 223 -11.89 14.14 23.64
C GLY A 223 -13.24 13.40 23.63
N GLY A 224 -14.33 14.13 23.37
CA GLY A 224 -15.69 13.58 23.25
C GLY A 224 -16.01 12.90 21.91
N GLN A 225 -15.03 12.75 21.00
CA GLN A 225 -15.21 12.11 19.70
C GLN A 225 -14.35 10.85 19.56
N GLY A 226 -14.81 9.92 18.72
CA GLY A 226 -14.09 8.73 18.30
C GLY A 226 -13.86 8.74 16.78
N VAL A 227 -12.70 8.28 16.34
CA VAL A 227 -12.43 7.96 14.94
C VAL A 227 -12.73 6.49 14.73
N PHE A 228 -13.71 6.18 13.89
CA PHE A 228 -14.08 4.82 13.51
C PHE A 228 -13.55 4.52 12.13
N LEU A 229 -12.88 3.39 11.94
CA LEU A 229 -12.68 2.79 10.61
C LEU A 229 -13.96 2.06 10.20
N LEU A 230 -14.39 2.21 8.96
CA LEU A 230 -15.53 1.52 8.37
C LEU A 230 -15.00 0.48 7.38
N PRO A 231 -14.80 -0.79 7.78
CA PRO A 231 -14.06 -1.76 6.98
C PRO A 231 -14.68 -2.02 5.60
N GLU A 232 -16.01 -1.97 5.51
CA GLU A 232 -16.76 -2.21 4.28
C GLU A 232 -16.65 -1.08 3.27
N LEU A 233 -16.30 0.13 3.73
CA LEU A 233 -16.16 1.33 2.91
C LEU A 233 -14.69 1.75 2.73
N GLY A 234 -13.76 1.19 3.52
CA GLY A 234 -12.36 1.63 3.52
C GLY A 234 -12.18 3.10 3.92
N LEU A 235 -13.15 3.64 4.66
CA LEU A 235 -13.18 5.03 5.14
C LEU A 235 -12.93 5.10 6.65
N SER A 236 -12.69 6.31 7.14
CA SER A 236 -12.77 6.63 8.56
C SER A 236 -13.74 7.78 8.79
N ALA A 237 -14.54 7.71 9.86
CA ALA A 237 -15.47 8.76 10.26
C ALA A 237 -15.18 9.23 11.69
N GLN A 238 -15.35 10.53 11.94
CA GLN A 238 -15.33 11.10 13.29
C GLN A 238 -16.76 11.17 13.81
N VAL A 239 -17.02 10.57 14.96
CA VAL A 239 -18.36 10.45 15.54
C VAL A 239 -18.32 10.81 17.02
N ALA A 240 -19.32 11.56 17.49
CA ALA A 240 -19.46 11.89 18.90
C ALA A 240 -19.71 10.62 19.73
N LEU A 241 -19.04 10.53 20.88
CA LEU A 241 -19.19 9.42 21.81
C LEU A 241 -20.17 9.82 22.91
N SER A 242 -21.28 9.08 23.03
CA SER A 242 -22.21 9.20 24.17
C SER A 242 -21.65 8.54 25.43
N GLN A 243 -20.75 7.58 25.28
CA GLN A 243 -20.11 6.83 26.36
C GLN A 243 -18.66 6.47 26.01
N ALA A 244 -17.84 6.19 27.02
CA ALA A 244 -16.46 5.76 26.80
C ALA A 244 -16.42 4.33 26.24
N LEU A 245 -15.94 4.18 25.00
CA LEU A 245 -15.78 2.88 24.32
C LEU A 245 -14.29 2.48 24.25
N PRO A 246 -13.90 1.22 24.54
CA PRO A 246 -12.53 0.74 24.38
C PRO A 246 -12.02 0.91 22.93
N LEU A 247 -10.71 1.11 22.75
CA LEU A 247 -10.12 1.00 21.41
C LEU A 247 -10.34 -0.41 20.88
N ASN A 248 -10.47 -0.54 19.56
CA ASN A 248 -10.93 -1.74 18.86
C ASN A 248 -12.39 -2.14 19.16
N ALA A 249 -13.18 -1.32 19.87
CA ALA A 249 -14.62 -1.58 19.99
C ALA A 249 -15.28 -1.58 18.61
N GLU A 250 -15.98 -2.67 18.31
CA GLU A 250 -16.82 -2.79 17.13
C GLU A 250 -18.23 -2.33 17.47
N VAL A 251 -18.74 -1.38 16.69
CA VAL A 251 -20.08 -0.81 16.84
C VAL A 251 -20.74 -0.69 15.48
N ARG A 252 -22.05 -0.51 15.45
CA ARG A 252 -22.74 -0.14 14.21
C ARG A 252 -22.77 1.38 14.06
N LEU A 253 -22.47 1.83 12.85
CA LEU A 253 -22.59 3.22 12.45
C LEU A 253 -23.59 3.35 11.31
N ARG A 254 -24.42 4.38 11.38
CA ARG A 254 -25.36 4.76 10.32
C ARG A 254 -24.88 6.03 9.63
N PHE A 255 -24.90 6.04 8.30
CA PHE A 255 -24.71 7.23 7.48
C PHE A 255 -25.90 8.17 7.65
N LEU A 256 -25.62 9.47 7.81
CA LEU A 256 -26.65 10.49 7.95
C LEU A 256 -26.80 11.33 6.69
N GLU A 257 -25.70 11.93 6.25
CA GLU A 257 -25.65 12.83 5.11
C GLU A 257 -24.19 13.02 4.63
N ALA A 258 -24.04 13.54 3.42
CA ALA A 258 -22.75 13.91 2.84
C ALA A 258 -22.78 15.33 2.26
N ASP A 259 -21.70 16.07 2.44
CA ASP A 259 -21.40 17.28 1.68
C ASP A 259 -20.48 16.90 0.51
N LEU A 260 -21.07 16.74 -0.67
CA LEU A 260 -20.33 16.29 -1.86
C LEU A 260 -19.29 17.33 -2.35
N PRO A 261 -19.60 18.65 -2.43
CA PRO A 261 -18.58 19.67 -2.67
C PRO A 261 -17.45 19.69 -1.64
N GLY A 262 -17.78 19.54 -0.35
CA GLY A 262 -16.81 19.49 0.75
C GLY A 262 -16.03 18.18 0.85
N LEU A 263 -16.51 17.11 0.21
CA LEU A 263 -16.04 15.73 0.37
C LEU A 263 -16.09 15.26 1.82
N GLU A 264 -17.18 15.54 2.51
CA GLU A 264 -17.40 15.15 3.91
C GLU A 264 -18.61 14.23 4.04
N ALA A 265 -18.57 13.29 4.99
CA ALA A 265 -19.69 12.44 5.37
C ALA A 265 -19.88 12.43 6.87
N ARG A 266 -21.15 12.45 7.31
CA ARG A 266 -21.52 12.36 8.72
C ARG A 266 -22.11 11.01 9.03
N PHE A 267 -21.68 10.46 10.15
CA PHE A 267 -22.15 9.18 10.69
C PHE A 267 -22.53 9.34 12.16
N ALA A 268 -23.43 8.49 12.63
CA ALA A 268 -23.78 8.37 14.05
C ALA A 268 -23.66 6.92 14.52
N LEU A 269 -23.45 6.75 15.82
CA LEU A 269 -23.63 5.47 16.49
C LEU A 269 -25.12 5.10 16.44
N VAL A 270 -25.39 3.82 16.19
CA VAL A 270 -26.74 3.23 16.30
C VAL A 270 -27.05 2.86 17.73
#